data_AF-X1KZ17-F1
#
_entry.id   AF-X1KZ17-F1
#
_cell.length_a   1.000
_cell.length_b   1.000
_cell.length_c   1.000
_cell.angle_alpha   90.00
_cell.angle_beta   90.00
_cell.angle_gamma   90.00
#
_symmetry.space_group_name_H-M   'P 1'
#
loop_
_entity.id
_entity.type
_entity.pdbx_description
1 polymer ?
#
loop_
_entity_poly.entity_id
_entity_poly.type
_entity_poly.pdbx_seq_one_letter_code
_entity_poly.pdbx_strand_id
1 'polypeptide(L)'
;LKAKIIDLVNITGKEVVAIDVPSGLYTDSGKIEGPCIKATHTITLALPKIGLLLFPGASFAGKVTVEDIGIPSYLLTNKKLKTNIVTKEIVKSLLPFRAIHSHKGSFSKREGHNFS
;
A
#
# COMPACT_ATOMS: atom_id res chain seq x y z
N LEU A 1 -23.43 -13.69 13.67
CA LEU A 1 -22.49 -14.83 13.75
C LEU A 1 -21.06 -14.42 13.35
N LYS A 2 -20.83 -13.86 12.14
CA LYS A 2 -19.50 -13.41 11.68
C LYS A 2 -18.77 -12.47 12.65
N ALA A 3 -19.45 -11.43 13.14
CA ALA A 3 -18.93 -10.48 14.13
C ALA A 3 -18.30 -11.17 15.36
N LYS A 4 -19.04 -12.09 15.98
CA LYS A 4 -18.57 -12.83 17.18
C LYS A 4 -17.33 -13.67 16.90
N ILE A 5 -17.22 -14.27 15.72
CA ILE A 5 -16.04 -15.06 15.34
C ILE A 5 -14.82 -14.15 15.20
N ILE A 6 -14.99 -12.99 14.56
CA ILE A 6 -13.92 -12.00 14.42
C ILE A 6 -13.42 -11.54 15.79
N ASP A 7 -14.33 -11.21 16.70
CA ASP A 7 -13.98 -10.81 18.06
C ASP A 7 -13.21 -11.92 18.80
N LEU A 8 -13.67 -13.17 18.70
CA LEU A 8 -13.00 -14.32 19.28
C LEU A 8 -11.59 -14.51 18.72
N VAL A 9 -11.43 -14.45 17.39
CA VAL A 9 -10.12 -14.58 16.72
C VAL A 9 -9.16 -13.50 17.23
N ASN A 10 -9.63 -12.24 17.31
CA ASN A 10 -8.83 -11.10 17.73
C ASN A 10 -8.33 -11.21 19.18
N ILE A 11 -9.06 -11.89 20.07
CA ILE A 11 -8.65 -12.07 21.48
C ILE A 11 -7.81 -13.33 21.72
N THR A 12 -7.65 -14.23 20.75
CA THR A 12 -6.90 -15.49 20.96
C THR A 12 -5.40 -15.29 21.19
N GLY A 13 -4.86 -14.12 20.84
CA GLY A 13 -3.42 -13.84 20.89
C GLY A 13 -2.58 -14.67 19.92
N LYS A 14 -3.22 -15.38 18.98
CA LYS A 14 -2.53 -16.18 17.94
C LYS A 14 -2.14 -15.31 16.76
N GLU A 15 -1.17 -15.80 15.99
CA GLU A 15 -0.89 -15.23 14.68
C GLU A 15 -2.09 -15.42 13.75
N VAL A 16 -2.49 -14.33 13.10
CA VAL A 16 -3.60 -14.32 12.14
C VAL A 16 -3.06 -13.89 10.80
N VAL A 17 -3.29 -14.71 9.78
CA VAL A 17 -2.95 -14.42 8.39
C VAL A 17 -4.25 -14.17 7.63
N ALA A 18 -4.42 -12.97 7.10
CA ALA A 18 -5.53 -12.64 6.22
C ALA A 18 -5.14 -12.93 4.76
N ILE A 19 -6.08 -13.53 4.03
CA ILE A 19 -5.95 -13.73 2.59
C ILE A 19 -6.76 -12.65 1.89
N ASP A 20 -6.13 -12.02 0.91
CA ASP A 20 -6.57 -10.84 0.17
C ASP A 20 -6.68 -9.55 1.01
N VAL A 21 -7.60 -9.53 1.98
CA VAL A 21 -7.84 -8.42 2.91
C VAL A 21 -8.36 -8.94 4.27
N PRO A 22 -8.07 -8.25 5.39
CA PRO A 22 -8.70 -8.57 6.67
C PRO A 22 -10.23 -8.50 6.56
N SER A 23 -10.92 -9.54 7.01
CA SER A 23 -12.39 -9.56 7.00
C SER A 23 -12.93 -8.41 7.85
N GLY A 24 -13.81 -7.58 7.27
CA GLY A 24 -14.36 -6.37 7.89
C GLY A 24 -13.68 -5.06 7.47
N LEU A 25 -12.61 -5.11 6.65
CA LEU A 25 -11.95 -3.95 6.08
C LEU A 25 -12.54 -3.58 4.71
N TYR A 26 -12.86 -2.30 4.51
CA TYR A 26 -13.25 -1.77 3.19
C TYR A 26 -12.03 -1.50 2.32
N THR A 27 -11.95 -2.21 1.19
CA THR A 27 -10.76 -2.26 0.32
C THR A 27 -10.40 -0.94 -0.34
N ASP A 28 -11.36 -0.06 -0.56
CA ASP A 28 -11.16 1.16 -1.37
C ASP A 28 -10.91 2.40 -0.51
N SER A 29 -11.29 2.35 0.77
CA SER A 29 -11.23 3.49 1.68
C SER A 29 -10.40 3.26 2.94
N GLY A 30 -10.14 2.00 3.31
CA GLY A 30 -9.51 1.66 4.59
C GLY A 30 -10.45 1.86 5.79
N LYS A 31 -11.73 2.14 5.57
CA LYS A 31 -12.73 2.21 6.63
C LYS A 31 -12.96 0.84 7.26
N ILE A 32 -13.42 0.87 8.50
CA ILE A 32 -13.81 -0.30 9.28
C ILE A 32 -15.16 0.04 9.89
N GLU A 33 -16.19 -0.75 9.60
CA GLU A 33 -17.52 -0.59 10.18
C GLU A 33 -17.90 -1.89 10.89
N GLY A 34 -17.72 -1.90 12.21
CA GLY A 34 -17.90 -3.08 13.04
C GLY A 34 -16.64 -3.94 13.20
N PRO A 35 -16.78 -5.20 13.64
CA PRO A 35 -15.64 -6.08 13.89
C PRO A 35 -14.81 -6.32 12.63
N CYS A 36 -13.50 -6.10 12.74
CA CYS A 36 -12.53 -6.37 11.70
C CYS A 36 -11.39 -7.23 12.25
N ILE A 37 -10.93 -8.19 11.45
CA ILE A 37 -9.77 -9.02 11.80
C ILE A 37 -8.53 -8.15 11.96
N LYS A 38 -7.83 -8.28 13.09
CA LYS A 38 -6.52 -7.69 13.28
C LYS A 38 -5.46 -8.71 12.87
N ALA A 39 -5.05 -8.64 11.61
CA ALA A 39 -4.07 -9.57 11.06
C ALA A 39 -2.64 -9.21 11.49
N THR A 40 -1.83 -10.24 11.71
CA THR A 40 -0.37 -10.09 11.81
C THR A 40 0.27 -9.97 10.43
N HIS A 41 -0.31 -10.67 9.45
CA HIS A 41 0.13 -10.69 8.05
C HIS A 41 -1.08 -10.69 7.13
N THR A 42 -0.98 -10.00 6.00
CA THR A 42 -1.97 -10.07 4.91
C THR A 42 -1.26 -10.43 3.61
N ILE A 43 -1.73 -11.49 2.94
CA ILE A 43 -1.27 -11.86 1.59
C ILE A 43 -2.33 -11.37 0.61
N THR A 44 -2.05 -10.27 -0.10
CA THR A 44 -2.97 -9.66 -1.05
C THR A 44 -2.63 -10.08 -2.48
N LEU A 45 -3.64 -10.33 -3.30
CA LEU A 45 -3.44 -10.95 -4.62
C LEU A 45 -3.34 -9.91 -5.72
N ALA A 46 -2.36 -10.09 -6.61
CA ALA A 46 -2.03 -9.28 -7.79
C ALA A 46 -1.65 -7.82 -7.54
N LEU A 47 -2.55 -7.03 -6.95
CA LEU A 47 -2.30 -5.64 -6.59
C LEU A 47 -2.74 -5.35 -5.16
N PRO A 48 -2.02 -4.46 -4.46
CA PRO A 48 -2.41 -3.98 -3.16
C PRO A 48 -3.66 -3.13 -3.24
N LYS A 49 -4.59 -3.36 -2.32
CA LYS A 49 -5.83 -2.60 -2.18
C LYS A 49 -5.57 -1.35 -1.34
N ILE A 50 -6.19 -0.23 -1.69
CA ILE A 50 -5.96 1.09 -1.06
C ILE A 50 -6.17 1.03 0.46
N GLY A 51 -7.20 0.32 0.90
CA GLY A 51 -7.54 0.17 2.31
C GLY A 51 -6.52 -0.61 3.14
N LEU A 52 -5.60 -1.34 2.51
CA LEU A 52 -4.47 -1.97 3.20
C LEU A 52 -3.34 -0.97 3.53
N LEU A 53 -3.38 0.21 2.91
CA LEU A 53 -2.32 1.23 3.00
C LEU A 53 -2.81 2.50 3.71
N LEU A 54 -4.11 2.76 3.71
CA LEU A 54 -4.72 3.90 4.38
C LEU A 54 -5.18 3.55 5.79
N PHE A 55 -4.99 4.47 6.73
CA PHE A 55 -5.55 4.35 8.08
C PHE A 55 -7.07 4.62 8.07
N PRO A 56 -7.86 3.93 8.93
CA PRO A 56 -7.41 2.97 9.94
C PRO A 56 -7.05 1.58 9.40
N GLY A 57 -7.49 1.19 8.21
CA GLY A 57 -7.32 -0.16 7.66
C GLY A 57 -5.88 -0.71 7.68
N ALA A 58 -4.89 0.13 7.42
CA ALA A 58 -3.47 -0.24 7.48
C ALA A 58 -3.05 -0.82 8.84
N SER A 59 -3.65 -0.37 9.96
CA SER A 59 -3.33 -0.90 11.30
C SER A 59 -3.93 -2.28 11.59
N PHE A 60 -4.87 -2.74 10.75
CA PHE A 60 -5.51 -4.06 10.84
C PHE A 60 -4.90 -5.07 9.85
N ALA A 61 -4.14 -4.59 8.86
CA ALA A 61 -3.55 -5.42 7.81
C ALA A 61 -2.23 -6.11 8.23
N GLY A 62 -1.56 -5.60 9.26
CA GLY A 62 -0.26 -6.11 9.67
C GLY A 62 0.79 -5.97 8.56
N LYS A 63 1.68 -6.95 8.41
CA LYS A 63 2.63 -6.98 7.29
C LYS A 63 1.93 -7.43 6.00
N VAL A 64 1.87 -6.54 5.01
CA VAL A 64 1.24 -6.82 3.71
C VAL A 64 2.28 -7.37 2.73
N THR A 65 1.98 -8.51 2.12
CA THR A 65 2.74 -9.11 0.99
C THR A 65 1.82 -9.15 -0.22
N VAL A 66 2.31 -8.72 -1.38
CA VAL A 66 1.56 -8.80 -2.65
C VAL A 66 2.04 -10.03 -3.39
N GLU A 67 1.14 -10.99 -3.63
CA GLU A 67 1.46 -12.21 -4.35
C GLU A 67 1.01 -12.12 -5.82
N ASP A 68 1.90 -12.49 -6.74
CA ASP A 68 1.56 -12.58 -8.15
C ASP A 68 0.81 -13.90 -8.41
N ILE A 69 -0.41 -13.79 -8.91
CA ILE A 69 -1.27 -14.94 -9.25
C ILE A 69 -1.36 -15.18 -10.76
N GLY A 70 -0.42 -14.62 -11.54
CA GLY A 70 -0.36 -14.79 -12.99
C GLY A 70 -1.29 -13.85 -13.76
N ILE A 71 -1.59 -12.66 -13.22
CA ILE A 71 -2.36 -11.66 -13.97
C ILE A 71 -1.51 -11.11 -15.11
N PRO A 72 -1.99 -11.14 -16.36
CA PRO A 72 -1.25 -10.57 -17.49
C PRO A 72 -0.85 -9.11 -17.26
N SER A 73 0.43 -8.82 -17.43
CA SER A 73 1.03 -7.50 -17.10
C SER A 73 0.35 -6.32 -17.82
N TYR A 74 -0.17 -6.53 -19.03
CA TYR A 74 -0.88 -5.48 -19.79
C TYR A 74 -2.16 -4.99 -19.08
N LEU A 75 -2.76 -5.80 -18.21
CA LEU A 75 -3.89 -5.40 -17.37
C LEU A 75 -3.45 -4.52 -16.19
N LEU A 76 -2.22 -4.71 -15.71
CA LEU A 76 -1.63 -3.95 -14.60
C LEU A 76 -1.05 -2.62 -15.06
N THR A 77 -0.73 -2.46 -16.34
CA THR A 77 -0.29 -1.19 -16.95
C THR A 77 -1.44 -0.37 -17.56
N ASN A 78 -2.68 -0.73 -17.24
CA ASN A 78 -3.85 -0.07 -17.81
C ASN A 78 -3.94 1.39 -17.33
N LYS A 79 -4.06 2.34 -18.26
CA LYS A 79 -4.19 3.79 -17.98
C LYS A 79 -5.40 4.15 -17.11
N LYS A 80 -6.36 3.23 -16.92
CA LYS A 80 -7.48 3.40 -15.98
C LYS A 80 -7.06 3.32 -14.51
N LEU A 81 -5.92 2.71 -14.19
CA LEU A 81 -5.35 2.70 -12.85
C LEU A 81 -4.75 4.09 -12.57
N LYS A 82 -5.37 4.83 -11.64
CA LYS A 82 -4.99 6.21 -11.29
C LYS A 82 -4.11 6.29 -10.05
N THR A 83 -3.87 5.17 -9.38
CA THR A 83 -3.20 5.09 -8.09
C THR A 83 -1.97 4.19 -8.21
N ASN A 84 -0.86 4.64 -7.64
CA ASN A 84 0.41 3.92 -7.60
C ASN A 84 0.99 3.97 -6.20
N ILE A 85 1.66 2.90 -5.77
CA ILE A 85 2.48 2.92 -4.57
C ILE A 85 3.85 3.44 -4.95
N VAL A 86 4.35 4.41 -4.19
CA VAL A 86 5.73 4.87 -4.33
C VAL A 86 6.66 3.82 -3.73
N THR A 87 7.39 3.12 -4.59
CA THR A 87 8.39 2.14 -4.17
C THR A 87 9.80 2.74 -4.17
N LYS A 88 10.75 2.06 -3.54
CA LYS A 88 12.16 2.46 -3.51
C LYS A 88 12.75 2.56 -4.92
N GLU A 89 12.35 1.67 -5.81
CA GLU A 89 12.79 1.61 -7.21
C GLU A 89 12.32 2.83 -7.98
N ILE A 90 11.04 3.20 -7.80
CA ILE A 90 10.47 4.42 -8.40
C ILE A 90 11.25 5.64 -7.90
N VAL A 91 11.44 5.79 -6.59
CA VAL A 91 12.21 6.91 -6.03
C VAL A 91 13.62 6.93 -6.60
N LYS A 92 14.31 5.79 -6.65
CA LYS A 92 15.67 5.69 -7.20
C LYS A 92 15.75 6.12 -8.67
N SER A 93 14.76 5.76 -9.49
CA SER A 93 14.70 6.18 -10.90
C SER A 93 14.44 7.68 -11.09
N LEU A 94 13.81 8.33 -10.12
CA LEU A 94 13.50 9.76 -10.16
C LEU A 94 14.62 10.64 -9.59
N LEU A 95 15.57 10.05 -8.86
CA LEU A 95 16.69 10.80 -8.30
C LEU A 95 17.60 11.33 -9.43
N PRO A 96 17.93 12.63 -9.43
CA PRO A 96 18.77 13.21 -10.46
C PRO A 96 20.19 12.65 -10.40
N PHE A 97 20.79 12.43 -11.58
CA PHE A 97 22.18 12.04 -11.68
C PHE A 97 23.10 13.14 -11.15
N ARG A 98 24.09 12.78 -10.32
CA ARG A 98 25.13 13.69 -9.84
C ARG A 98 26.42 13.45 -10.62
N ALA A 99 26.76 14.37 -11.53
CA ALA A 99 28.04 14.32 -12.23
C ALA A 99 29.21 14.66 -11.27
N ILE A 100 30.33 13.97 -11.44
CA ILE A 100 31.51 14.05 -10.56
C ILE A 100 32.19 15.42 -10.62
N HIS A 101 32.05 16.15 -11.74
CA HIS A 101 32.61 17.49 -11.94
C HIS A 101 31.60 18.63 -11.70
N SER A 102 30.58 18.40 -10.88
CA SER A 102 29.58 19.43 -10.58
C SER A 102 30.00 20.30 -9.40
N HIS A 103 29.92 21.63 -9.58
CA HIS A 103 30.11 22.60 -8.49
C HIS A 103 28.77 22.90 -7.80
N LYS A 104 28.81 23.60 -6.65
CA LYS A 104 27.64 23.94 -5.81
C LYS A 104 26.46 24.54 -6.58
N GLY A 105 26.71 25.23 -7.70
CA GLY A 105 25.69 25.82 -8.57
C GLY A 105 24.98 24.86 -9.55
N SER A 106 25.47 23.63 -9.75
CA SER A 106 24.92 22.68 -10.71
C SER A 106 23.58 22.05 -10.28
N PHE A 107 23.20 22.18 -9.00
CA PHE A 107 21.99 21.53 -8.45
C PHE A 107 21.13 22.45 -7.57
N SER A 108 21.42 23.76 -7.49
CA SER A 108 20.76 24.69 -6.57
C SER A 108 19.86 25.75 -7.22
N LYS A 109 19.56 25.66 -8.53
CA LYS A 109 18.53 26.51 -9.12
C LYS A 109 17.15 26.00 -8.71
N ARG A 110 16.58 26.55 -7.64
CA ARG A 110 15.12 26.61 -7.51
C ARG A 110 14.66 27.65 -8.52
N GLU A 111 14.11 27.21 -9.65
CA GLU A 111 13.27 28.12 -10.41
C GLU A 111 12.06 28.42 -9.53
N GLY A 112 11.95 29.70 -9.13
CA GLY A 112 10.76 30.20 -8.47
C GLY A 112 9.60 30.07 -9.46
N HIS A 113 8.81 29.02 -9.30
CA HIS A 113 7.47 29.00 -9.89
C HIS A 113 6.67 30.10 -9.20
N ASN A 114 6.52 31.22 -9.91
CA ASN A 114 5.48 32.20 -9.63
C ASN A 114 4.14 31.47 -9.74
N PHE A 115 3.49 31.27 -8.61
CA PHE A 115 2.06 30.98 -8.58
C PHE A 115 1.34 32.28 -8.93
N SER A 116 0.88 32.37 -10.18
CA SER A 116 -0.17 33.30 -10.61
C SER A 116 -1.54 32.70 -10.37
#